data_AF-A0A2H9QVQ0-F1
#
_entry.id   AF-A0A2H9QVQ0-F1
#
_cell.length_a   1.000
_cell.length_b   1.000
_cell.length_c   1.000
_cell.angle_alpha   90.00
_cell.angle_beta   90.00
_cell.angle_gamma   90.00
#
_symmetry.space_group_name_H-M   'P 1'
#
loop_
_entity.id
_entity.type
_entity.pdbx_description
1 polymer ?
#
loop_
_entity_poly.entity_id
_entity_poly.type
_entity_poly.pdbx_seq_one_letter_code
_entity_poly.pdbx_strand_id
1 'polypeptide(L)' 'MRIVSIEGGHGLVQKLSLMGLSEEKIIRVISSGPGPVVVQVERNTVAVGKGMAQRIMVMRV' A
#
# COMPACT_ATOMS: atom_id res chain seq x y z
N MET A 1 3.34 -9.86 4.02
CA MET A 1 3.25 -8.64 4.86
C MET A 1 1.79 -8.23 4.91
N ARG A 2 1.28 -7.78 6.06
CA ARG A 2 -0.11 -7.35 6.24
C ARG A 2 -0.16 -5.84 6.50
N ILE A 3 -1.10 -5.13 5.88
CA ILE A 3 -1.36 -3.71 6.18
C ILE A 3 -2.06 -3.62 7.52
N VAL A 4 -1.47 -2.90 8.47
CA VAL A 4 -2.02 -2.73 9.83
C VAL A 4 -2.71 -1.38 10.03
N SER A 5 -2.26 -0.34 9.32
CA SER A 5 -2.92 0.96 9.32
C SER A 5 -2.50 1.79 8.10
N ILE A 6 -3.32 2.77 7.75
CA ILE A 6 -3.02 3.77 6.74
C ILE A 6 -3.19 5.16 7.34
N GLU A 7 -2.09 5.90 7.44
CA GLU A 7 -2.09 7.24 8.01
C GLU A 7 -2.47 8.29 6.95
N GLY A 8 -3.35 9.23 7.30
CA GLY A 8 -3.68 10.37 6.45
C GLY A 8 -5.17 10.67 6.39
N GLY A 9 -5.53 11.71 5.62
CA GLY A 9 -6.92 12.13 5.48
C GLY A 9 -7.75 11.20 4.60
N HIS A 10 -9.07 11.35 4.68
CA HIS A 10 -10.06 10.54 3.98
C HIS A 10 -9.78 10.36 2.48
N GLY A 11 -9.38 11.41 1.77
CA GLY A 11 -9.11 11.32 0.32
C GLY A 11 -7.95 10.39 -0.04
N LEU A 12 -6.89 10.35 0.80
CA LEU A 12 -5.77 9.42 0.59
C LEU A 12 -6.20 7.99 0.89
N VAL A 13 -6.85 7.78 2.04
CA VAL A 13 -7.30 6.46 2.48
C VAL A 13 -8.27 5.87 1.45
N GLN A 14 -9.23 6.66 0.97
CA GLN A 14 -10.18 6.25 -0.06
C GLN A 14 -9.46 5.91 -1.37
N LYS A 15 -8.51 6.73 -1.81
CA LYS A 15 -7.73 6.45 -3.03
C LYS A 15 -6.93 5.15 -2.92
N LEU A 16 -6.29 4.89 -1.77
CA LEU A 16 -5.56 3.63 -1.53
C LEU A 16 -6.53 2.44 -1.50
N SER A 17 -7.66 2.58 -0.83
CA SER A 17 -8.70 1.54 -0.77
C SER A 17 -9.27 1.20 -2.14
N LEU A 18 -9.49 2.19 -3.01
CA LEU A 18 -9.93 1.96 -4.40
C LEU A 18 -8.90 1.21 -5.24
N MET A 19 -7.62 1.28 -4.87
CA MET A 19 -6.56 0.47 -5.49
C MET A 19 -6.39 -0.91 -4.82
N GLY A 20 -7.23 -1.25 -3.83
CA GLY A 20 -7.16 -2.50 -3.07
C GLY A 20 -6.21 -2.45 -1.86
N LEU A 21 -5.60 -1.30 -1.58
CA LEU A 21 -4.74 -1.10 -0.42
C LEU A 21 -5.58 -0.60 0.76
N SER A 22 -6.12 -1.54 1.52
CA SER A 22 -6.87 -1.29 2.75
C SER A 22 -6.26 -2.07 3.91
N GLU A 23 -6.67 -1.76 5.13
CA GLU A 23 -6.30 -2.51 6.33
C GLU A 23 -6.63 -4.01 6.20
N GLU A 24 -5.85 -4.83 6.90
CA GLU A 24 -5.91 -6.30 6.91
C GLU A 24 -5.57 -7.00 5.58
N LYS A 25 -5.30 -6.25 4.50
CA LYS A 25 -4.85 -6.84 3.24
C LYS A 25 -3.42 -7.36 3.32
N ILE A 26 -3.20 -8.52 2.71
CA ILE A 26 -1.87 -9.09 2.51
C ILE A 26 -1.28 -8.55 1.23
N ILE A 27 -0.06 -8.03 1.33
CA ILE A 27 0.69 -7.49 0.21
C ILE A 27 2.06 -8.13 0.09
N ARG A 28 2.58 -8.10 -1.13
CA ARG A 28 3.95 -8.46 -1.48
C ARG A 28 4.62 -7.28 -2.18
N VAL A 29 5.76 -6.84 -1.66
CA VAL A 29 6.57 -5.82 -2.32
C VAL A 29 7.26 -6.46 -3.54
N ILE A 30 7.04 -5.87 -4.72
CA ILE A 30 7.73 -6.26 -5.96
C ILE A 30 8.95 -5.38 -6.17
N SER A 31 8.82 -4.06 -5.97
CA SER A 31 9.92 -3.10 -6.12
C SER A 31 9.73 -1.89 -5.22
N SER A 32 10.82 -1.34 -4.69
CA SER A 32 10.84 -0.18 -3.78
C SER A 32 11.99 0.78 -4.07
N GLY A 33 12.36 0.92 -5.36
CA GLY A 33 13.52 1.69 -5.80
C GLY A 33 13.33 3.23 -5.84
N PRO A 34 14.10 3.94 -6.70
CA PRO A 34 14.01 5.40 -6.86
C PRO A 34 12.61 5.92 -7.25
N GLY A 35 11.79 5.08 -7.87
CA GLY A 35 10.44 5.38 -8.33
C GLY A 35 9.32 5.03 -7.34
N PRO A 36 8.09 4.80 -7.84
CA PRO A 36 6.99 4.35 -6.99
C PRO A 36 7.29 2.96 -6.40
N VAL A 37 6.73 2.69 -5.23
CA VAL A 37 6.74 1.37 -4.61
C VAL A 37 5.69 0.52 -5.32
N VAL A 38 6.13 -0.56 -5.96
CA VAL A 38 5.25 -1.51 -6.64
C VAL A 38 4.95 -2.65 -5.68
N VAL A 39 3.67 -2.83 -5.38
CA VAL A 39 3.18 -3.88 -4.50
C VAL A 39 2.13 -4.72 -5.22
N GLN A 40 2.12 -6.01 -4.94
CA GLN A 40 1.03 -6.89 -5.32
C GLN A 40 0.08 -7.04 -4.14
N VAL A 41 -1.18 -6.70 -4.38
CA VAL A 41 -2.32 -6.94 -3.51
C VAL A 41 -3.16 -8.01 -4.19
N GLU A 42 -3.36 -9.15 -3.55
CA GLU A 42 -4.12 -10.27 -4.13
C GLU A 42 -3.60 -10.66 -5.52
N ARG A 43 -4.38 -10.37 -6.58
CA ARG A 43 -4.02 -10.63 -7.99
C ARG A 43 -3.62 -9.37 -8.76
N ASN A 44 -3.70 -8.19 -8.15
CA ASN A 44 -3.42 -6.91 -8.80
C ASN A 44 -2.06 -6.35 -8.39
N THR A 45 -1.35 -5.78 -9.36
CA THR A 45 -0.11 -5.05 -9.15
C THR A 45 -0.40 -3.55 -9.17
N VAL A 46 -0.03 -2.86 -8.10
CA VAL A 46 -0.29 -1.45 -7.90
C VAL A 46 1.03 -0.71 -7.66
N ALA A 47 1.23 0.39 -8.38
CA ALA A 47 2.33 1.31 -8.15
C ALA A 47 1.86 2.46 -7.24
N VAL A 48 2.52 2.62 -6.10
CA VAL A 48 2.19 3.61 -5.07
C VAL A 48 3.34 4.61 -4.98
N GLY A 49 3.05 5.90 -5.15
CA GLY A 49 4.07 6.93 -4.98
C GLY A 49 4.66 6.91 -3.56
N LYS A 50 5.94 7.25 -3.40
CA LYS A 50 6.64 7.23 -2.11
C LYS A 50 5.90 7.96 -0.99
N GLY A 51 5.32 9.11 -1.30
CA GLY A 51 4.57 9.91 -0.33
C GLY A 51 3.28 9.26 0.18
N MET A 52 2.68 8.36 -0.61
CA MET A 52 1.55 7.53 -0.19
C MET A 52 2.05 6.27 0.53
N ALA A 53 3.10 5.63 0.00
CA ALA A 53 3.65 4.40 0.56
C ALA A 53 4.21 4.56 1.98
N GLN A 54 4.83 5.71 2.29
CA GLN A 54 5.36 6.02 3.63
C GLN A 54 4.27 6.06 4.72
N ARG A 55 3.00 6.16 4.33
CA ARG A 55 1.86 6.24 5.24
C ARG A 55 1.15 4.90 5.42
N ILE A 56 1.63 3.85 4.76
CA ILE A 56 1.06 2.49 4.86
C ILE A 56 1.93 1.72 5.85
N MET A 57 1.40 1.50 7.05
CA MET A 57 2.06 0.67 8.05
C MET A 57 1.82 -0.80 7.72
N VAL A 58 2.90 -1.58 7.75
CA VAL A 58 2.85 -3.01 7.46
C VAL A 58 3.54 -3.82 8.54
N MET A 59 2.99 -4.99 8.82
CA MET A 59 3.59 -5.98 9.71
C MET A 59 4.06 -7.20 8.92
N ARG A 60 5.23 -7.73 9.27
CA ARG A 60 5.67 -9.03 8.76
C ARG A 60 4.86 -10.11 9.49
N VAL A 61 4.18 -10.94 8.70
CA VAL A 61 3.44 -12.14 9.10
C VAL A 61 4.11 -13.34 8.47
#